data_AF-A0A9E2GIW0-F1
#
_entry.id   AF-A0A9E2GIW0-F1
#
_cell.length_a   1.000
_cell.length_b   1.000
_cell.length_c   1.000
_cell.angle_alpha   90.00
_cell.angle_beta   90.00
_cell.angle_gamma   90.00
#
_symmetry.space_group_name_H-M   'P 1'
#
loop_
_entity.id
_entity.type
_entity.pdbx_description
1 polymer ?
#
loop_
_entity_poly.entity_id
_entity_poly.type
_entity_poly.pdbx_seq_one_letter_code
_entity_poly.pdbx_strand_id
1 'polypeptide(L)'
;MKSDGNLEKVFEKGHFAVTSELGPPKGNDVSVIRRKVDFLRGYVDAVNVTDNQTAIVRMSSIATCAFVIQMGMEPVMQMVTRDRNRIAMQSDIFGA
;
A
#
# COMPACT_ATOMS: atom_id res chain seq x y z
N MET A 1 -6.65 18.39 2.13
CA MET A 1 -5.68 17.88 3.13
C MET A 1 -4.50 17.34 2.34
N LYS A 2 -3.27 17.69 2.70
CA LYS A 2 -2.04 17.16 2.09
C LYS A 2 -1.64 15.86 2.79
N SER A 3 -0.96 14.97 2.07
CA SER A 3 -0.46 13.70 2.60
C SER A 3 0.90 13.84 3.30
N ASP A 4 1.66 14.89 2.97
CA ASP A 4 3.05 15.11 3.39
C ASP A 4 4.02 13.95 3.02
N GLY A 5 3.58 13.03 2.16
CA GLY A 5 4.35 11.89 1.64
C GLY A 5 5.44 12.30 0.64
N ASN A 6 6.38 11.38 0.41
CA ASN A 6 7.36 11.44 -0.66
C ASN A 6 6.70 11.57 -2.04
N LEU A 7 5.65 10.81 -2.34
CA LEU A 7 5.03 10.85 -3.67
C LEU A 7 4.44 12.23 -3.97
N GLU A 8 3.79 12.86 -2.99
CA GLU A 8 3.32 14.25 -3.10
C GLU A 8 4.49 15.20 -3.36
N LYS A 9 5.59 15.09 -2.60
CA LYS A 9 6.78 15.94 -2.78
C LYS A 9 7.43 15.78 -4.15
N VAL A 10 7.43 14.58 -4.72
CA VAL A 10 7.94 14.33 -6.08
C VAL A 10 7.09 15.07 -7.10
N PHE A 11 5.76 15.00 -6.98
CA PHE A 11 4.85 15.73 -7.87
C PHE A 11 4.96 17.25 -7.71
N GLU A 12 5.05 17.76 -6.48
CA GLU A 12 5.18 19.22 -6.23
C GLU A 12 6.46 19.81 -6.81
N LYS A 13 7.55 19.03 -6.85
CA LYS A 13 8.82 19.43 -7.47
C LYS A 13 8.82 19.30 -8.99
N GLY A 14 7.75 18.79 -9.58
CA GLY A 14 7.66 18.53 -11.03
C GLY A 14 8.59 17.41 -11.51
N HIS A 15 8.98 16.50 -10.62
CA HIS A 15 9.81 15.35 -10.97
C HIS A 15 8.97 14.20 -11.51
N PHE A 16 9.61 13.33 -12.30
CA PHE A 16 8.97 12.11 -12.79
C PHE A 16 8.88 11.09 -11.65
N ALA A 17 7.66 10.69 -11.29
CA ALA A 17 7.43 9.71 -10.23
C ALA A 17 7.47 8.28 -10.77
N VAL A 18 8.15 7.40 -10.03
CA VAL A 18 8.20 5.95 -10.30
C VAL A 18 7.49 5.22 -9.16
N THR A 19 6.49 4.42 -9.50
CA THR A 19 5.79 3.57 -8.52
C THR A 19 5.83 2.12 -8.97
N SER A 20 5.73 1.20 -8.00
CA SER A 20 5.53 -0.23 -8.27
C SER A 20 4.28 -0.73 -7.57
N GLU A 21 3.76 -1.87 -8.01
CA GLU A 21 2.70 -2.59 -7.32
C GLU A 21 3.28 -3.61 -6.32
N LEU A 22 2.68 -3.70 -5.13
CA LEU A 22 3.00 -4.68 -4.09
C LEU A 22 1.72 -5.42 -3.69
N GLY A 23 1.60 -6.66 -4.17
CA GLY A 23 0.50 -7.54 -3.77
C GLY A 23 0.69 -8.15 -2.37
N PRO A 24 -0.31 -8.07 -1.47
CA PRO A 24 -0.24 -8.76 -0.18
C PRO A 24 -0.11 -10.30 -0.31
N PRO A 25 0.45 -10.99 0.71
CA PRO A 25 0.58 -12.44 0.71
C PRO A 25 -0.78 -13.15 0.82
N LYS A 26 -0.83 -14.40 0.37
CA LYS A 26 -1.92 -15.32 0.74
C LYS A 26 -1.60 -15.83 2.15
N GLY A 27 -2.42 -15.48 3.14
CA GLY A 27 -2.19 -15.82 4.55
C GLY A 27 -1.41 -14.75 5.32
N ASN A 28 -0.73 -15.17 6.40
CA ASN A 28 -0.17 -14.29 7.43
C ASN A 28 1.37 -14.19 7.41
N ASP A 29 2.05 -14.77 6.43
CA ASP A 29 3.52 -14.69 6.34
C ASP A 29 3.99 -13.30 5.88
N VAL A 30 4.37 -12.47 6.87
CA VAL A 30 4.88 -11.11 6.67
C VAL A 30 6.24 -11.09 5.98
N SER A 31 7.01 -12.20 6.00
CA SER A 31 8.32 -12.24 5.35
C SER A 31 8.24 -12.01 3.83
N VAL A 32 7.09 -12.36 3.22
CA VAL A 32 6.79 -12.08 1.81
C VAL A 32 6.76 -10.57 1.53
N ILE A 33 6.20 -9.77 2.44
CA ILE A 33 6.14 -8.31 2.31
C ILE A 33 7.55 -7.73 2.38
N ARG A 34 8.34 -8.17 3.39
CA ARG A 34 9.73 -7.74 3.57
C ARG A 34 10.58 -7.96 2.32
N ARG A 35 10.55 -9.18 1.76
CA ARG A 35 11.30 -9.49 0.52
C ARG A 35 10.94 -8.57 -0.64
N LYS A 36 9.65 -8.23 -0.80
CA LYS A 36 9.20 -7.32 -1.86
C LYS A 36 9.66 -5.89 -1.62
N VAL A 37 9.56 -5.40 -0.38
CA VAL A 37 10.05 -4.06 -0.02
C VAL A 37 11.56 -3.96 -0.26
N ASP A 38 12.33 -4.96 0.13
CA ASP A 38 13.78 -4.97 -0.06
C ASP A 38 14.16 -4.96 -1.56
N PHE A 39 13.39 -5.65 -2.41
CA PHE A 39 13.60 -5.63 -3.86
C PHE A 39 13.30 -4.26 -4.49
N LEU A 40 12.33 -3.52 -3.94
CA LEU A 40 11.88 -2.22 -4.48
C LEU A 40 12.63 -1.02 -3.88
N ARG A 41 13.37 -1.23 -2.79
CA ARG A 41 14.03 -0.16 -2.05
C ARG A 41 15.05 0.57 -2.93
N GLY A 42 14.93 1.90 -3.01
CA GLY A 42 15.81 2.76 -3.80
C GLY A 42 15.44 2.84 -5.28
N TYR A 43 14.42 2.12 -5.74
CA TYR A 43 13.97 2.14 -7.13
C TYR A 43 12.62 2.84 -7.35
N VAL A 44 11.82 3.03 -6.29
CA VAL A 44 10.46 3.57 -6.38
C VAL A 44 10.23 4.67 -5.35
N ASP A 45 9.41 5.64 -5.70
CA ASP A 45 8.98 6.75 -4.81
C ASP A 45 7.88 6.33 -3.85
N ALA A 46 7.03 5.39 -4.27
CA ALA A 46 5.97 4.79 -3.48
C ALA A 46 5.55 3.41 -4.06
N VAL A 47 4.82 2.63 -3.27
CA VAL A 47 4.27 1.33 -3.69
C VAL A 47 2.76 1.27 -3.57
N ASN A 48 2.08 0.91 -4.66
CA ASN A 48 0.65 0.65 -4.67
C ASN A 48 0.38 -0.70 -4.00
N VAL A 49 -0.27 -0.68 -2.84
CA VAL A 49 -0.62 -1.91 -2.10
C VAL A 49 -2.02 -2.34 -2.49
N THR A 50 -2.11 -3.39 -3.29
CA THR A 50 -3.40 -3.91 -3.80
C THR A 50 -4.28 -4.50 -2.71
N ASP A 51 -5.60 -4.51 -2.94
CA ASP A 51 -6.60 -5.06 -2.04
C ASP A 51 -7.36 -6.21 -2.71
N ASN A 52 -7.12 -7.43 -2.26
CA ASN A 52 -7.75 -8.66 -2.78
C ASN A 52 -7.77 -8.74 -4.31
N GLN A 53 -6.59 -8.54 -4.92
CA GLN A 53 -6.40 -8.59 -6.35
C GLN A 53 -6.93 -9.91 -6.93
N THR A 54 -7.55 -9.81 -8.11
CA THR A 54 -8.25 -10.91 -8.80
C THR A 54 -9.31 -11.63 -7.96
N ALA A 55 -9.92 -10.94 -6.98
CA ALA A 55 -10.94 -11.51 -6.07
C ALA A 55 -10.44 -12.71 -5.24
N ILE A 56 -9.14 -12.76 -4.95
CA ILE A 56 -8.53 -13.80 -4.12
C ILE A 56 -8.23 -13.22 -2.74
N VAL A 57 -8.60 -13.94 -1.68
CA VAL A 57 -8.29 -13.57 -0.30
C VAL A 57 -6.78 -13.40 -0.10
N ARG A 58 -6.40 -12.24 0.42
CA ARG A 58 -5.04 -11.91 0.85
C ARG A 58 -5.06 -11.29 2.24
N MET A 59 -3.88 -11.10 2.83
CA MET A 59 -3.73 -10.14 3.92
C MET A 59 -4.30 -8.78 3.49
N SER A 60 -5.02 -8.09 4.38
CA SER A 60 -5.66 -6.82 4.04
C SER A 60 -4.64 -5.78 3.58
N SER A 61 -5.05 -4.90 2.66
CA SER A 61 -4.18 -3.83 2.16
C SER A 61 -3.75 -2.89 3.28
N ILE A 62 -4.65 -2.54 4.21
CA ILE A 62 -4.35 -1.70 5.38
C ILE A 62 -3.25 -2.29 6.28
N ALA A 63 -3.34 -3.57 6.63
CA ALA A 63 -2.31 -4.23 7.45
C ALA A 63 -0.98 -4.33 6.69
N THR A 64 -1.03 -4.59 5.38
CA THR A 64 0.16 -4.61 4.54
C THR A 64 0.82 -3.23 4.46
N CYS A 65 0.02 -2.14 4.35
CA CYS A 65 0.53 -0.77 4.38
C CYS A 65 1.24 -0.46 5.71
N ALA A 66 0.67 -0.87 6.84
CA ALA A 66 1.31 -0.68 8.15
C ALA A 66 2.70 -1.35 8.21
N PHE A 67 2.83 -2.58 7.70
CA PHE A 67 4.14 -3.23 7.60
C PHE A 67 5.11 -2.51 6.65
N VAL A 68 4.63 -2.02 5.50
CA VAL A 68 5.43 -1.27 4.52
C VAL A 68 5.97 0.04 5.14
N ILE A 69 5.13 0.76 5.91
CA ILE A 69 5.53 1.96 6.67
C ILE A 69 6.59 1.61 7.71
N GLN A 70 6.40 0.54 8.48
CA GLN A 70 7.41 0.06 9.45
C GLN A 70 8.75 -0.31 8.80
N MET A 71 8.73 -0.65 7.52
CA MET A 71 9.93 -0.92 6.72
C MET A 71 10.50 0.33 6.02
N GLY A 72 9.93 1.51 6.27
CA GLY A 72 10.43 2.79 5.77
C GLY A 72 10.21 3.01 4.27
N MET A 73 9.11 2.47 3.73
CA MET A 73 8.68 2.71 2.35
C MET A 73 7.27 3.29 2.37
N GLU A 74 6.93 4.14 1.40
CA GLU A 74 5.63 4.79 1.33
C GLU A 74 4.62 3.92 0.59
N PRO A 75 3.54 3.45 1.24
CA PRO A 75 2.47 2.77 0.55
C PRO A 75 1.39 3.74 0.06
N VAL A 76 0.82 3.42 -1.10
CA VAL A 76 -0.46 3.95 -1.57
C VAL A 76 -1.49 2.83 -1.40
N MET A 77 -2.34 2.95 -0.38
CA MET A 77 -3.32 1.93 -0.06
C MET A 77 -4.43 1.91 -1.12
N GLN A 78 -4.59 0.78 -1.80
CA GLN A 78 -5.78 0.54 -2.60
C GLN A 78 -6.89 -0.05 -1.72
N MET A 79 -8.12 0.27 -2.08
CA MET A 79 -9.32 -0.27 -1.44
C MET A 79 -10.35 -0.54 -2.52
N VAL A 80 -10.93 -1.74 -2.51
CA VAL A 80 -12.00 -2.11 -3.45
C VAL A 80 -13.37 -2.08 -2.77
N THR A 81 -14.39 -1.68 -3.54
CA THR A 81 -15.79 -1.61 -3.09
C THR A 81 -16.54 -2.93 -3.28
N ARG A 82 -15.99 -3.88 -4.03
CA ARG A 82 -16.63 -5.16 -4.38
C ARG A 82 -16.97 -6.00 -3.15
N ASP A 83 -16.06 -6.07 -2.19
CA ASP A 83 -16.09 -7.03 -1.08
C ASP A 83 -16.43 -6.36 0.27
N ARG A 84 -16.70 -5.05 0.29
CA ARG A 84 -16.95 -4.26 1.51
C ARG A 84 -18.14 -3.30 1.32
N ASN A 85 -18.95 -3.17 2.36
CA ASN A 85 -19.97 -2.12 2.40
C ASN A 85 -19.36 -0.76 2.84
N ARG A 86 -20.14 0.31 2.71
CA ARG A 86 -19.71 1.67 3.07
C ARG A 86 -19.23 1.79 4.52
N ILE A 87 -19.89 1.09 5.45
CA ILE A 87 -19.54 1.14 6.88
C ILE A 87 -18.17 0.52 7.10
N ALA A 88 -17.90 -0.65 6.50
CA ALA A 88 -16.61 -1.31 6.57
C ALA A 88 -15.49 -0.44 5.98
N MET A 89 -15.71 0.17 4.80
CA MET A 89 -14.71 1.07 4.20
C MET A 89 -14.42 2.30 5.07
N GLN A 90 -15.45 2.92 5.63
CA GLN A 90 -15.27 4.08 6.52
C GLN A 90 -14.56 3.68 7.82
N SER A 91 -14.89 2.52 8.39
CA SER A 91 -14.19 1.98 9.56
C SER A 91 -12.72 1.72 9.27
N ASP A 92 -12.39 1.16 8.09
CA ASP A 92 -11.01 0.93 7.66
C ASP A 92 -10.27 2.28 7.53
N ILE A 93 -10.88 3.30 6.92
CA ILE A 93 -10.28 4.64 6.77
C ILE A 93 -10.06 5.34 8.11
N PHE A 94 -11.01 5.22 9.05
CA PHE A 94 -10.89 5.86 10.37
C PHE A 94 -9.91 5.15 11.30
N GLY A 95 -9.70 3.85 11.12
CA GLY A 95 -8.77 3.05 11.93
C GLY A 95 -7.33 3.00 11.39
N ALA A 96 -7.09 3.58 10.21
CA ALA A 96 -5.81 3.56 9.50
C ALA A 96 -4.77 4.55 10.06
#